data_AF-A0A933BA99-F1
#
_entry.id   AF-A0A933BA99-F1
#
_cell.length_a   1.000
_cell.length_b   1.000
_cell.length_c   1.000
_cell.angle_alpha   90.00
_cell.angle_beta   90.00
_cell.angle_gamma   90.00
#
_symmetry.space_group_name_H-M   'P 1'
#
loop_
_entity.id
_entity.type
_entity.pdbx_description
1 polymer ?
#
loop_
_entity_poly.entity_id
_entity_poly.type
_entity_poly.pdbx_seq_one_letter_code
_entity_poly.pdbx_strand_id
1 'polypeptide(L)'
;MNRITPSLVRNLVVAAALVAATGTAWPEQESGGGPGSWLSQYVGARTLGLGGSFVGAADDASSVVWNPAGLSTLVPNELRFETARLFEDTSVSAIGFAVPGNRFPSC
;
A
#
# COMPACT_ATOMS: atom_id res chain seq x y z
N MET A 1 35.43 -33.78 28.39
CA MET A 1 34.52 -32.95 29.21
C MET A 1 34.92 -31.48 29.04
N ASN A 2 34.31 -30.77 28.09
CA ASN A 2 34.61 -29.34 27.89
C ASN A 2 33.94 -28.53 29.01
N ARG A 3 34.74 -28.00 29.93
CA ARG A 3 34.24 -27.10 30.97
C ARG A 3 33.98 -25.73 30.35
N ILE A 4 32.72 -25.30 30.33
CA ILE A 4 32.35 -23.96 29.88
C ILE A 4 32.94 -22.96 30.88
N THR A 5 33.91 -22.17 30.43
CA THR A 5 34.57 -21.12 31.24
C THR A 5 33.67 -19.89 31.38
N PRO A 6 33.69 -19.18 32.53
CA PRO A 6 32.82 -18.03 32.78
C PRO A 6 33.06 -16.86 31.81
N SER A 7 34.25 -16.76 31.22
CA SER A 7 34.56 -15.80 30.15
C SER A 7 33.82 -16.07 28.84
N LEU A 8 33.55 -17.35 28.52
CA LEU A 8 32.78 -17.73 27.33
C LEU A 8 31.32 -17.30 27.48
N VAL A 9 30.73 -17.54 28.66
CA VAL A 9 29.35 -17.14 28.98
C VAL A 9 29.20 -15.63 28.90
N ARG A 10 30.14 -14.88 29.49
CA ARG A 10 30.14 -13.41 29.42
C ARG A 10 30.19 -12.90 27.99
N ASN A 11 31.06 -13.46 27.15
CA ASN A 11 31.19 -13.03 25.76
C ASN A 11 29.94 -13.36 24.94
N LEU A 12 29.31 -14.51 25.19
CA LEU A 12 28.04 -14.87 24.56
C LEU A 12 26.90 -13.94 24.98
N VAL A 13 26.85 -13.54 26.26
CA VAL A 13 25.86 -12.57 26.76
C VAL A 13 26.08 -11.20 26.12
N VAL A 14 27.33 -10.73 26.01
CA VAL A 14 27.64 -9.45 25.35
C VAL A 14 27.30 -9.50 23.86
N ALA A 15 27.61 -10.60 23.17
CA ALA A 15 27.26 -10.77 21.76
C ALA A 15 25.74 -10.79 21.54
N ALA A 16 24.99 -11.50 22.40
CA ALA A 16 23.53 -11.50 22.35
C ALA A 16 22.94 -10.12 22.63
N ALA A 17 23.51 -9.37 23.59
CA ALA A 17 23.08 -8.01 23.89
C ALA A 17 23.36 -7.03 22.73
N LEU A 18 24.50 -7.17 22.04
CA LEU A 18 24.82 -6.36 20.86
C LEU A 18 23.88 -6.63 19.68
N VAL A 19 23.52 -7.90 19.46
CA VAL A 19 22.52 -8.28 18.43
C VAL A 19 21.13 -7.78 18.79
N ALA A 20 20.76 -7.76 20.08
CA ALA A 20 19.50 -7.18 20.53
C ALA A 20 19.49 -5.64 20.45
N ALA A 21 20.64 -4.98 20.57
CA ALA A 21 20.77 -3.53 20.53
C ALA A 21 20.75 -2.94 19.11
N THR A 22 21.04 -3.75 18.07
CA THR A 22 20.76 -3.38 16.68
C THR A 22 19.27 -3.53 16.43
N GLY A 23 18.47 -2.56 16.89
CA GLY A 23 17.03 -2.55 16.67
C GLY A 23 16.66 -2.68 15.19
N THR A 24 15.52 -3.29 14.90
CA THR A 24 14.94 -3.29 13.57
C THR A 24 14.63 -1.84 13.18
N ALA A 25 15.39 -1.27 12.25
CA ALA A 25 15.02 0.00 11.65
C ALA A 25 13.66 -0.17 10.99
N TRP A 26 12.64 0.53 11.50
CA TRP A 26 11.39 0.66 10.77
C TRP A 26 11.63 1.59 9.58
N PRO A 27 11.11 1.27 8.39
CA PRO A 27 11.24 2.16 7.25
C PRO A 27 10.51 3.48 7.56
N GLU A 28 11.26 4.59 7.54
CA GLU A 28 10.71 5.94 7.60
C GLU A 28 10.08 6.28 6.24
N GLN A 29 8.80 6.63 6.19
CA GLN A 29 8.16 7.10 4.96
C GLN A 29 8.53 8.56 4.68
N GLU A 30 9.52 8.75 3.80
CA GLU A 30 10.11 10.06 3.43
C GLU A 30 9.10 11.13 2.97
N SER A 31 7.93 10.74 2.45
CA SER A 31 7.00 11.70 1.83
C SER A 31 6.15 12.53 2.81
N GLY A 32 5.96 12.10 4.06
CA GLY A 32 5.43 12.89 5.18
C GLY A 32 4.19 13.78 4.96
N GLY A 33 3.34 13.53 3.95
CA GLY A 33 2.22 14.42 3.61
C GLY A 33 2.55 15.60 2.67
N GLY A 34 3.69 15.56 1.99
CA GLY A 34 4.03 16.53 0.95
C GLY A 34 3.01 16.58 -0.20
N PRO A 35 2.98 17.65 -1.01
CA PRO A 35 2.03 17.79 -2.11
C PRO A 35 2.06 16.57 -3.04
N GLY A 36 0.91 15.92 -3.23
CA GLY A 36 0.78 14.73 -4.07
C GLY A 36 1.23 13.40 -3.44
N SER A 37 1.73 13.39 -2.19
CA SER A 37 2.13 12.13 -1.50
C SER A 37 0.98 11.13 -1.41
N TRP A 38 -0.25 11.63 -1.29
CA TRP A 38 -1.46 10.82 -1.24
C TRP A 38 -1.64 9.93 -2.47
N LEU A 39 -1.09 10.27 -3.65
CA LEU A 39 -1.18 9.44 -4.86
C LEU A 39 -0.45 8.09 -4.69
N SER A 40 0.65 8.09 -3.94
CA SER A 40 1.42 6.88 -3.64
C SER A 40 0.83 6.06 -2.48
N GLN A 41 -0.02 6.69 -1.67
CA GLN A 41 -0.61 6.10 -0.46
C GLN A 41 -2.10 5.80 -0.62
N TYR A 42 -2.70 6.20 -1.75
CA TYR A 42 -4.10 6.03 -2.01
C TYR A 42 -4.40 4.54 -2.15
N VAL A 43 -5.35 4.08 -1.36
CA VAL A 43 -5.75 2.68 -1.29
C VAL A 43 -7.27 2.60 -1.17
N GLY A 44 -7.93 2.02 -2.17
CA GLY A 44 -9.35 1.70 -2.09
C GLY A 44 -9.58 0.36 -1.38
N ALA A 45 -10.82 0.10 -0.94
CA ALA A 45 -11.16 -1.17 -0.29
C ALA A 45 -10.82 -2.41 -1.15
N ARG A 46 -11.05 -2.34 -2.46
CA ARG A 46 -10.70 -3.42 -3.41
C ARG A 46 -9.19 -3.57 -3.59
N THR A 47 -8.47 -2.46 -3.71
CA THR A 47 -7.01 -2.46 -3.78
C THR A 47 -6.38 -3.11 -2.54
N LEU A 48 -6.89 -2.77 -1.35
CA LEU A 48 -6.46 -3.35 -0.07
C LEU A 48 -6.77 -4.85 0.00
N GLY A 49 -7.96 -5.28 -0.43
CA GLY A 49 -8.34 -6.69 -0.46
C GLY A 49 -7.44 -7.56 -1.34
N LEU A 50 -6.80 -6.96 -2.36
CA LEU A 50 -5.83 -7.61 -3.24
C LEU A 50 -4.38 -7.43 -2.76
N GLY A 51 -4.15 -6.94 -1.54
CA GLY A 51 -2.80 -6.74 -1.01
C GLY A 51 -1.98 -5.70 -1.78
N GLY A 52 -2.64 -4.72 -2.39
CA GLY A 52 -1.98 -3.69 -3.21
C GLY A 52 -1.74 -4.07 -4.67
N SER A 53 -2.01 -5.32 -5.09
CA SER A 53 -1.80 -5.77 -6.47
C SER A 53 -3.01 -5.50 -7.38
N PHE A 54 -3.43 -4.24 -7.50
CA PHE A 54 -4.65 -3.89 -8.25
C PHE A 54 -4.42 -3.44 -9.69
N VAL A 55 -3.21 -3.04 -10.08
CA VAL A 55 -2.92 -2.45 -11.41
C VAL A 55 -3.42 -3.32 -12.57
N GLY A 56 -3.27 -4.65 -12.49
CA GLY A 56 -3.74 -5.59 -13.51
C GLY A 56 -5.21 -5.99 -13.40
N ALA A 57 -5.86 -5.68 -12.28
CA ALA A 57 -7.25 -5.99 -11.99
C ALA A 57 -8.15 -4.74 -11.97
N ALA A 58 -7.63 -3.58 -12.38
CA ALA A 58 -8.36 -2.35 -12.49
C ALA A 58 -9.32 -2.43 -13.68
N ASP A 59 -10.60 -2.63 -13.41
CA ASP A 59 -11.68 -2.81 -14.38
C ASP A 59 -12.91 -1.95 -14.04
N ASP A 60 -12.73 -0.95 -13.17
CA ASP A 60 -13.78 -0.17 -12.53
C ASP A 60 -13.52 1.35 -12.59
N ALA A 61 -14.39 2.18 -12.01
CA ALA A 61 -14.23 3.65 -12.05
C ALA A 61 -12.91 4.16 -11.44
N SER A 62 -12.26 3.40 -10.54
CA SER A 62 -10.97 3.76 -9.96
C SER A 62 -9.79 3.50 -10.89
N SER A 63 -10.01 2.87 -12.05
CA SER A 63 -9.00 2.61 -13.08
C SER A 63 -8.32 3.89 -13.57
N VAL A 64 -9.00 5.04 -13.52
CA VAL A 64 -8.39 6.35 -13.88
C VAL A 64 -7.13 6.65 -13.06
N VAL A 65 -7.10 6.23 -11.80
CA VAL A 65 -5.96 6.47 -10.88
C VAL A 65 -4.94 5.34 -10.93
N TRP A 66 -5.38 4.09 -11.17
CA TRP A 66 -4.51 2.91 -11.13
C TRP A 66 -3.95 2.47 -12.48
N ASN A 67 -4.82 2.36 -13.49
CA ASN A 67 -4.48 1.90 -14.83
C ASN A 67 -5.60 2.29 -15.82
N PRO A 68 -5.49 3.43 -16.53
CA PRO A 68 -6.56 3.91 -17.41
C PRO A 68 -6.96 2.93 -18.53
N ALA A 69 -6.06 2.02 -18.94
CA ALA A 69 -6.39 0.99 -19.93
C ALA A 69 -7.50 0.03 -19.44
N GLY A 70 -7.66 -0.11 -18.13
CA GLY A 70 -8.74 -0.86 -17.49
C GLY A 70 -10.15 -0.37 -17.81
N LEU A 71 -10.32 0.92 -18.16
CA LEU A 71 -11.61 1.46 -18.58
C LEU A 71 -12.13 0.81 -19.87
N SER A 72 -11.24 0.25 -20.69
CA SER A 72 -11.63 -0.48 -21.91
C SER A 72 -12.42 -1.77 -21.60
N THR A 73 -12.26 -2.34 -20.40
CA THR A 73 -12.94 -3.56 -19.97
C THR A 73 -14.17 -3.29 -19.08
N LEU A 74 -14.53 -2.02 -18.87
CA LEU A 74 -15.69 -1.64 -18.05
C LEU A 74 -17.00 -2.11 -18.70
N VAL A 75 -17.85 -2.81 -17.94
CA VAL A 75 -19.08 -3.44 -18.47
C VAL A 75 -20.35 -2.60 -18.19
N PRO A 76 -20.74 -2.32 -16.93
CA PRO A 76 -21.83 -1.39 -16.63
C PRO A 76 -21.33 0.06 -16.48
N ASN A 77 -22.26 1.02 -16.48
CA ASN A 77 -21.95 2.33 -15.90
C ASN A 77 -21.69 2.13 -14.42
N GLU A 78 -20.64 2.77 -13.90
CA GLU A 78 -20.24 2.60 -12.52
C GLU A 78 -20.11 3.95 -11.82
N LEU A 79 -20.72 4.03 -10.63
CA LEU A 79 -20.51 5.10 -9.68
C LEU A 79 -19.88 4.50 -8.43
N ARG A 80 -18.76 5.08 -8.00
CA ARG A 80 -17.95 4.58 -6.89
C ARG A 80 -17.76 5.67 -5.86
N PHE A 81 -17.86 5.26 -4.59
CA PHE A 81 -17.53 6.08 -3.43
C PHE A 81 -16.59 5.28 -2.56
N GLU A 82 -15.51 5.90 -2.12
CA GLU A 82 -14.57 5.24 -1.22
C GLU A 82 -14.00 6.22 -0.19
N THR A 83 -13.67 5.65 0.96
CA THR A 83 -12.98 6.35 2.03
C THR A 83 -11.94 5.41 2.62
N ALA A 84 -10.71 5.88 2.67
CA ALA A 84 -9.59 5.20 3.28
C ALA A 84 -9.21 5.98 4.54
N ARG A 85 -9.17 5.30 5.68
CA ARG A 85 -8.60 5.86 6.91
C ARG A 85 -7.11 5.55 6.93
N LEU A 86 -6.31 6.60 7.03
CA LEU A 86 -4.86 6.53 7.17
C LEU A 86 -4.50 6.72 8.65
N PHE A 87 -3.20 6.74 8.92
CA PHE A 87 -2.66 7.04 10.25
C PHE A 87 -2.97 8.49 10.66
N GLU A 88 -2.80 8.78 11.94
CA GLU A 88 -2.92 10.14 12.50
C GLU A 88 -4.28 10.79 12.21
N ASP A 89 -5.36 10.00 12.26
CA ASP A 89 -6.73 10.43 11.95
C ASP A 89 -6.91 11.07 10.56
N THR A 90 -5.98 10.83 9.64
CA THR A 90 -6.08 11.31 8.26
C THR A 90 -6.98 10.39 7.45
N SER A 91 -7.67 10.94 6.44
CA SER A 91 -8.43 10.13 5.50
C SER A 91 -8.31 10.64 4.08
N VAL A 92 -8.38 9.71 3.13
CA VAL A 92 -8.48 10.02 1.70
C VAL A 92 -9.81 9.47 1.21
N SER A 93 -10.63 10.34 0.65
CA SER A 93 -11.94 9.95 0.11
C SER A 93 -12.01 10.31 -1.36
N ALA A 94 -12.61 9.44 -2.16
CA ALA A 94 -12.73 9.62 -3.59
C ALA A 94 -14.12 9.22 -4.09
N ILE A 95 -14.53 9.89 -5.17
CA ILE A 95 -15.77 9.67 -5.88
C ILE A 95 -15.41 9.52 -7.36
N GLY A 96 -15.88 8.46 -7.99
CA GLY A 96 -15.60 8.16 -9.39
C GLY A 96 -16.87 7.81 -10.14
N PHE A 97 -16.95 8.23 -11.40
CA PHE A 97 -18.00 7.83 -12.33
C PHE A 97 -17.37 7.43 -13.65
N ALA A 98 -17.75 6.27 -14.17
CA ALA A 98 -17.25 5.75 -15.43
C ALA A 98 -18.38 5.16 -16.28
N VAL A 99 -18.26 5.35 -17.60
CA VAL A 99 -19.23 4.88 -18.61
C VAL A 99 -18.45 4.11 -19.67
N PRO A 100 -18.92 2.92 -20.09
CA PRO A 100 -18.28 2.16 -21.14
C PRO A 100 -18.24 2.92 -22.47
N GLY A 101 -17.07 2.96 -23.12
CA GLY A 101 -16.86 3.71 -24.36
C GLY A 101 -17.73 3.22 -25.54
N ASN A 102 -18.12 1.95 -25.54
CA ASN A 102 -19.02 1.37 -26.54
C ASN A 102 -20.45 1.95 -26.53
N ARG A 103 -20.79 2.80 -25.54
CA ARG A 103 -22.09 3.49 -25.47
C ARG A 103 -22.10 4.82 -26.22
N PHE A 104 -20.95 5.31 -26.66
CA PHE A 104 -20.85 6.54 -27.44
C PHE A 104 -20.62 6.19 -28.93
N PRO A 105 -21.09 7.05 -29.85
CA PRO A 105 -20.80 6.86 -31.28
C PRO A 105 -19.29 6.87 -31.50
N SER A 106 -18.75 5.80 -32.09
CA SER A 106 -17.36 5.76 -32.55
C SER A 106 -17.18 6.69 -33.76
N CYS A 107 -16.14 7.53 -33.73
CA CYS A 107 -15.74 8.41 -34.82
C CYS A 107 -15.32 7.66 -36.08
#